data_AF-A0A7J6RDI4-F1
#
_entry.id   AF-A0A7J6RDI4-F1
#
_cell.length_a   1.000
_cell.length_b   1.000
_cell.length_c   1.000
_cell.angle_alpha   90.00
_cell.angle_beta   90.00
_cell.angle_gamma   90.00
#
_symmetry.space_group_name_H-M   'P 1'
#
loop_
_entity.id
_entity.type
_entity.pdbx_description
1 polymer ?
#
loop_
_entity_poly.entity_id
_entity_poly.type
_entity_poly.pdbx_seq_one_letter_code
_entity_poly.pdbx_strand_id
1 'polypeptide(L)'
;MAVARCQQQVSEIANLLRNRNGAVVVFGIHPVAGRLPGHMNVLLAEANVPYDIVLEMEEVNADIATFDLCIVLGANDIVNPTTGSDPSSPIYGMPAIEVWKCRECVVLKRSMATGYSGVENPLFFHENSRMLFGHARDVVDKIRNELADKLPSENVVDQGPSAVLGETGNSAGKDGSSEDAEERVEYPPVGAMVGFVNESIFDDAEAAELERRVAVTPVVTRKLRMLGFDVAFEAGSGQAASFSDEEYELMGATRLKTAEEVYAKADVVLRVAALSNKDVQLSRDGRDLDGVTQVIISTFSVNDEVLELVEELRAKKVTVVNMAAVPRIR
;
A
#
# COMPACT_ATOMS: atom_id res chain seq x y z
N MET A 1 -12.02 -8.48 -3.55
CA MET A 1 -11.23 -7.80 -2.50
C MET A 1 -11.46 -6.28 -2.46
N ALA A 2 -11.02 -5.51 -3.47
CA ALA A 2 -11.03 -4.03 -3.45
C ALA A 2 -12.36 -3.37 -3.04
N VAL A 3 -13.48 -3.78 -3.66
CA VAL A 3 -14.82 -3.23 -3.38
C VAL A 3 -15.21 -3.39 -1.90
N ALA A 4 -14.81 -4.50 -1.28
CA ALA A 4 -15.15 -4.80 0.11
C ALA A 4 -14.15 -4.25 1.14
N ARG A 5 -13.02 -3.68 0.67
CA ARG A 5 -11.92 -3.15 1.50
C ARG A 5 -11.53 -4.11 2.62
N CYS A 6 -11.18 -5.35 2.25
CA CYS A 6 -10.84 -6.42 3.17
C CYS A 6 -9.37 -6.90 3.08
N GLN A 7 -8.49 -6.10 2.47
CA GLN A 7 -7.07 -6.43 2.29
C GLN A 7 -6.33 -6.67 3.62
N GLN A 8 -6.68 -5.93 4.68
CA GLN A 8 -6.09 -6.11 6.01
C GLN A 8 -6.42 -7.49 6.58
N GLN A 9 -7.69 -7.89 6.54
CA GLN A 9 -8.11 -9.18 7.11
C GLN A 9 -7.62 -10.37 6.28
N VAL A 10 -7.43 -10.17 4.98
CA VAL A 10 -6.76 -11.16 4.12
C VAL A 10 -5.28 -11.31 4.50
N SER A 11 -4.58 -10.20 4.77
CA SER A 11 -3.20 -10.22 5.28
C SER A 11 -3.11 -10.94 6.63
N GLU A 12 -4.03 -10.67 7.55
CA GLU A 12 -4.13 -11.36 8.84
C GLU A 12 -4.33 -12.87 8.69
N ILE A 13 -5.21 -13.31 7.78
CA ILE A 13 -5.39 -14.74 7.47
C ILE A 13 -4.10 -15.37 6.97
N ALA A 14 -3.41 -14.71 6.02
CA ALA A 14 -2.14 -15.20 5.50
C ALA A 14 -1.09 -15.35 6.61
N ASN A 15 -0.99 -14.36 7.50
CA ASN A 15 -0.08 -14.40 8.64
C ASN A 15 -0.45 -15.51 9.64
N LEU A 16 -1.73 -15.69 9.95
CA LEU A 16 -2.18 -16.78 10.82
C LEU A 16 -1.80 -18.16 10.25
N LEU A 17 -2.02 -18.37 8.95
CA LEU A 17 -1.70 -19.63 8.29
C LEU A 17 -0.20 -19.90 8.21
N ARG A 18 0.59 -18.88 7.86
CA ARG A 18 2.06 -18.99 7.79
C ARG A 18 2.66 -19.22 9.17
N ASN A 19 2.32 -18.38 10.14
CA ASN A 19 3.01 -18.33 11.42
C ASN A 19 2.52 -19.39 12.41
N ARG A 20 1.25 -19.81 12.35
CA ARG A 20 0.69 -20.76 13.33
C ARG A 20 0.55 -22.19 12.84
N ASN A 21 0.69 -22.43 11.54
CA ASN A 21 0.56 -23.78 10.96
C ASN A 21 1.66 -24.09 9.92
N GLY A 22 2.61 -23.17 9.69
CA GLY A 22 3.70 -23.37 8.74
C GLY A 22 3.25 -23.49 7.28
N ALA A 23 2.03 -23.07 6.95
CA ALA A 23 1.51 -23.19 5.59
C ALA A 23 2.26 -22.23 4.65
N VAL A 24 2.59 -22.71 3.45
CA VAL A 24 3.10 -21.85 2.38
C VAL A 24 1.91 -21.08 1.82
N VAL A 25 1.90 -19.76 2.01
CA VAL A 25 0.85 -18.87 1.52
C VAL A 25 1.46 -17.86 0.56
N VAL A 26 0.90 -17.80 -0.63
CA VAL A 26 1.28 -16.84 -1.68
C VAL A 26 0.05 -16.13 -2.22
N PHE A 27 0.24 -14.91 -2.68
CA PHE A 27 -0.75 -14.08 -3.35
C PHE A 27 -0.49 -14.09 -4.84
N GLY A 28 -1.36 -14.72 -5.62
CA GLY A 28 -1.25 -14.71 -7.08
C GLY A 28 -1.95 -13.51 -7.70
N ILE A 29 -1.19 -12.67 -8.40
CA ILE A 29 -1.68 -11.42 -8.99
C ILE A 29 -1.80 -11.55 -10.50
N HIS A 30 -2.99 -11.28 -11.02
CA HIS A 30 -3.20 -11.14 -12.45
C HIS A 30 -2.94 -9.69 -12.87
N PRO A 31 -2.24 -9.43 -14.01
CA PRO A 31 -1.82 -8.07 -14.41
C PRO A 31 -2.99 -7.07 -14.56
N VAL A 32 -4.15 -7.55 -15.00
CA VAL A 32 -5.39 -6.74 -15.12
C VAL A 32 -6.38 -6.91 -13.96
N ALA A 33 -5.95 -7.48 -12.82
CA ALA A 33 -6.82 -7.65 -11.66
C ALA A 33 -7.28 -6.29 -11.10
N GLY A 34 -8.60 -6.14 -10.96
CA GLY A 34 -9.21 -4.94 -10.41
C GLY A 34 -9.70 -3.96 -11.47
N ARG A 35 -9.34 -2.68 -11.31
CA ARG A 35 -9.83 -1.55 -12.13
C ARG A 35 -8.72 -0.53 -12.45
N LEU A 36 -7.50 -0.76 -11.96
CA LEU A 36 -6.29 0.00 -12.26
C LEU A 36 -5.13 -0.98 -12.50
N PRO A 37 -4.14 -0.63 -13.34
CA PRO A 37 -2.87 -1.35 -13.39
C PRO A 37 -2.23 -1.44 -11.99
N GLY A 38 -1.78 -2.63 -11.58
CA GLY A 38 -1.16 -2.84 -10.26
C GLY A 38 -2.10 -2.66 -9.06
N HIS A 39 -3.42 -2.64 -9.26
CA HIS A 39 -4.38 -2.33 -8.19
C HIS A 39 -4.24 -3.28 -6.99
N MET A 40 -4.02 -4.57 -7.23
CA MET A 40 -3.88 -5.53 -6.12
C MET A 40 -2.55 -5.33 -5.39
N ASN A 41 -1.45 -5.04 -6.09
CA ASN A 41 -0.14 -4.78 -5.49
C ASN A 41 -0.22 -3.59 -4.52
N VAL A 42 -0.93 -2.52 -4.88
CA VAL A 42 -1.13 -1.35 -3.99
C VAL A 42 -1.92 -1.74 -2.73
N LEU A 43 -3.01 -2.48 -2.87
CA LEU A 43 -3.83 -2.89 -1.71
C LEU A 43 -3.08 -3.85 -0.78
N LEU A 44 -2.28 -4.76 -1.33
CA LEU A 44 -1.49 -5.69 -0.55
C LEU A 44 -0.33 -4.97 0.15
N ALA A 45 0.30 -3.99 -0.51
CA ALA A 45 1.30 -3.12 0.12
C ALA A 45 0.69 -2.27 1.25
N GLU A 46 -0.51 -1.73 1.07
CA GLU A 46 -1.25 -1.03 2.13
C GLU A 46 -1.48 -1.92 3.35
N ALA A 47 -1.76 -3.21 3.11
CA ALA A 47 -1.93 -4.26 4.12
C ALA A 47 -0.63 -4.88 4.66
N ASN A 48 0.52 -4.27 4.33
CA ASN A 48 1.86 -4.73 4.74
C ASN A 48 2.12 -6.20 4.38
N VAL A 49 1.58 -6.69 3.26
CA VAL A 49 1.89 -8.04 2.77
C VAL A 49 3.33 -8.05 2.23
N PRO A 50 4.18 -8.98 2.70
CA PRO A 50 5.56 -9.09 2.21
C PRO A 50 5.62 -9.37 0.70
N TYR A 51 6.49 -8.66 -0.02
CA TYR A 51 6.57 -8.78 -1.49
C TYR A 51 7.06 -10.16 -1.97
N ASP A 52 7.83 -10.88 -1.15
CA ASP A 52 8.33 -12.23 -1.45
C ASP A 52 7.21 -13.28 -1.58
N ILE A 53 6.04 -13.01 -1.01
CA ILE A 53 4.86 -13.87 -1.13
C ILE A 53 3.81 -13.29 -2.07
N VAL A 54 4.12 -12.23 -2.82
CA VAL A 54 3.27 -11.67 -3.87
C VAL A 54 3.86 -12.07 -5.21
N LEU A 55 3.23 -13.03 -5.87
CA LEU A 55 3.71 -13.62 -7.12
C LEU A 55 2.88 -13.12 -8.30
N GLU A 56 3.54 -12.86 -9.42
CA GLU A 56 2.88 -12.52 -10.67
C GLU A 56 2.29 -13.78 -11.31
N MET A 57 1.28 -13.61 -12.18
CA MET A 57 0.51 -14.71 -12.76
C MET A 57 1.36 -15.83 -13.40
N GLU A 58 2.45 -15.50 -14.09
CA GLU A 58 3.32 -16.51 -14.72
C GLU A 58 4.02 -17.39 -13.69
N GLU A 59 4.49 -16.78 -12.59
CA GLU A 59 5.14 -17.48 -11.48
C GLU A 59 4.14 -18.39 -10.76
N VAL A 60 2.93 -17.88 -10.51
CA VAL A 60 1.85 -18.64 -9.86
C VAL A 60 1.43 -19.82 -10.72
N ASN A 61 1.26 -19.62 -12.03
CA ASN A 61 0.84 -20.66 -12.97
C ASN A 61 1.90 -21.76 -13.13
N ALA A 62 3.18 -21.44 -12.98
CA ALA A 62 4.24 -22.45 -13.02
C ALA A 62 4.08 -23.51 -11.90
N ASP A 63 3.65 -23.07 -10.72
CA ASP A 63 3.52 -23.92 -9.53
C ASP A 63 2.07 -24.28 -9.18
N ILE A 64 1.08 -23.83 -9.95
CA ILE A 64 -0.33 -23.89 -9.54
C ILE A 64 -0.86 -25.29 -9.25
N ALA A 65 -0.33 -26.29 -9.96
CA ALA A 65 -0.70 -27.69 -9.79
C ALA A 65 -0.19 -28.30 -8.46
N THR A 66 0.77 -27.64 -7.80
CA THR A 66 1.29 -28.04 -6.49
C THR A 66 0.47 -27.49 -5.33
N PHE A 67 -0.36 -26.47 -5.56
CA PHE A 67 -1.14 -25.87 -4.49
C PHE A 67 -2.28 -26.79 -4.05
N ASP A 68 -2.32 -27.03 -2.74
CA ASP A 68 -3.37 -27.80 -2.07
C ASP A 68 -4.74 -27.12 -2.10
N LEU A 69 -4.75 -25.78 -2.09
CA LEU A 69 -5.95 -24.95 -2.03
C LEU A 69 -5.69 -23.60 -2.72
N CYS A 70 -6.55 -23.23 -3.68
CA CYS A 70 -6.62 -21.86 -4.21
C CYS A 70 -7.91 -21.17 -3.74
N ILE A 71 -7.78 -19.96 -3.18
CA ILE A 71 -8.94 -19.14 -2.77
C ILE A 71 -9.06 -17.95 -3.72
N VAL A 72 -10.10 -17.96 -4.55
CA VAL A 72 -10.41 -16.89 -5.51
C VAL A 72 -11.29 -15.84 -4.83
N LEU A 73 -10.70 -14.68 -4.48
CA LEU A 73 -11.40 -13.64 -3.72
C LEU A 73 -12.03 -12.54 -4.59
N GLY A 74 -13.23 -12.82 -5.12
CA GLY A 74 -14.01 -11.85 -5.90
C GLY A 74 -13.45 -11.56 -7.29
N ALA A 75 -12.61 -12.45 -7.82
CA ALA A 75 -12.23 -12.48 -9.22
C ALA A 75 -13.20 -13.34 -10.04
N ASN A 76 -13.29 -13.06 -11.35
CA ASN A 76 -14.14 -13.83 -12.25
C ASN A 76 -13.46 -14.05 -13.62
N ASP A 77 -13.37 -13.01 -14.46
CA ASP A 77 -12.86 -13.17 -15.83
C ASP A 77 -11.41 -13.66 -15.88
N ILE A 78 -10.56 -13.18 -14.97
CA ILE A 78 -9.12 -13.50 -14.89
C ILE A 78 -8.79 -14.92 -14.37
N VAL A 79 -9.82 -15.68 -14.01
CA VAL A 79 -9.72 -17.10 -13.61
C VAL A 79 -10.68 -17.95 -14.45
N ASN A 80 -11.13 -17.44 -15.60
CA ASN A 80 -12.10 -18.12 -16.45
C ASN A 80 -11.38 -19.06 -17.44
N PRO A 81 -11.64 -20.38 -17.43
CA PRO A 81 -10.99 -21.33 -18.35
C PRO A 81 -11.26 -21.06 -19.83
N THR A 82 -12.38 -20.42 -20.16
CA THR A 82 -12.77 -20.14 -21.57
C THR A 82 -11.78 -19.25 -22.30
N THR A 83 -10.96 -18.50 -21.55
CA THR A 83 -9.87 -17.67 -22.08
C THR A 83 -8.88 -18.45 -22.94
N GLY A 84 -8.56 -19.69 -22.56
CA GLY A 84 -7.64 -20.57 -23.30
C GLY A 84 -8.33 -21.63 -24.16
N SER A 85 -9.63 -21.91 -23.93
CA SER A 85 -10.29 -23.09 -24.49
C SER A 85 -11.37 -22.82 -25.54
N ASP A 86 -11.90 -21.60 -25.63
CA ASP A 86 -13.04 -21.28 -26.51
C ASP A 86 -12.78 -20.05 -27.39
N PRO A 87 -12.41 -20.23 -28.68
CA PRO A 87 -12.19 -19.14 -29.63
C PRO A 87 -13.40 -18.23 -29.89
N SER A 88 -14.61 -18.66 -29.54
CA SER A 88 -15.83 -17.86 -29.71
C SER A 88 -16.08 -16.91 -28.51
N SER A 89 -15.36 -17.12 -27.40
CA SER A 89 -15.50 -16.32 -26.19
C SER A 89 -14.92 -14.92 -26.38
N PRO A 90 -15.60 -13.84 -25.92
CA PRO A 90 -15.08 -12.48 -25.93
C PRO A 90 -13.76 -12.29 -25.17
N ILE A 91 -13.40 -13.24 -24.30
CA ILE A 91 -12.19 -13.23 -23.48
C ILE A 91 -11.13 -14.24 -23.97
N TYR A 92 -11.31 -14.82 -25.17
CA TYR A 92 -10.33 -15.74 -25.75
C TYR A 92 -8.97 -15.06 -25.98
N GLY A 93 -7.89 -15.76 -25.63
CA GLY A 93 -6.52 -15.27 -25.71
C GLY A 93 -6.11 -14.32 -24.57
N MET A 94 -7.03 -13.95 -23.67
CA MET A 94 -6.66 -13.26 -22.44
C MET A 94 -5.91 -14.25 -21.55
N PRO A 95 -4.76 -13.89 -20.94
CA PRO A 95 -4.15 -14.77 -19.98
C PRO A 95 -5.05 -14.93 -18.75
N ALA A 96 -4.91 -16.02 -18.01
CA ALA A 96 -5.68 -16.31 -16.80
C ALA A 96 -4.79 -17.01 -15.77
N ILE A 97 -5.13 -16.86 -14.50
CA ILE A 97 -4.56 -17.70 -13.45
C ILE A 97 -5.34 -19.03 -13.47
N GLU A 98 -4.64 -20.12 -13.73
CA GLU A 98 -5.20 -21.43 -14.03
C GLU A 98 -5.60 -22.21 -12.76
N VAL A 99 -6.36 -21.56 -11.87
CA VAL A 99 -6.77 -22.09 -10.56
C VAL A 99 -7.52 -23.43 -10.64
N TRP A 100 -8.08 -23.80 -11.79
CA TRP A 100 -8.68 -25.11 -12.01
C TRP A 100 -7.67 -26.27 -12.00
N LYS A 101 -6.36 -25.98 -12.15
CA LYS A 101 -5.28 -26.98 -12.09
C LYS A 101 -4.81 -27.29 -10.67
N CYS A 102 -5.20 -26.51 -9.66
CA CYS A 102 -4.86 -26.81 -8.26
C CYS A 102 -5.69 -27.98 -7.71
N ARG A 103 -5.37 -28.46 -6.50
CA ARG A 103 -6.09 -29.60 -5.91
C ARG A 103 -7.53 -29.26 -5.52
N GLU A 104 -7.76 -28.15 -4.83
CA GLU A 104 -9.09 -27.66 -4.46
C GLU A 104 -9.17 -26.15 -4.64
N CYS A 105 -10.25 -25.65 -5.24
CA CYS A 105 -10.47 -24.24 -5.51
C CYS A 105 -11.74 -23.75 -4.81
N VAL A 106 -11.63 -22.68 -4.02
CA VAL A 106 -12.77 -22.03 -3.38
C VAL A 106 -12.98 -20.66 -4.01
N VAL A 107 -14.15 -20.43 -4.59
CA VAL A 107 -14.51 -19.16 -5.21
C VAL A 107 -15.43 -18.37 -4.29
N LEU A 108 -14.91 -17.26 -3.76
CA LEU A 108 -15.63 -16.36 -2.88
C LEU A 108 -16.22 -15.18 -3.67
N LYS A 109 -17.55 -15.13 -3.76
CA LYS A 109 -18.30 -14.04 -4.41
C LYS A 109 -19.73 -13.93 -3.91
N ARG A 110 -20.44 -12.87 -4.29
CA ARG A 110 -21.81 -12.60 -3.78
C ARG A 110 -22.89 -13.53 -4.34
N SER A 111 -22.74 -13.97 -5.58
CA SER A 111 -23.74 -14.77 -6.31
C SER A 111 -23.11 -15.43 -7.53
N MET A 112 -23.89 -16.11 -8.39
CA MET A 112 -23.42 -16.66 -9.68
C MET A 112 -23.24 -15.61 -10.80
N ALA A 113 -23.43 -14.31 -10.52
CA ALA A 113 -23.33 -13.25 -11.52
C ALA A 113 -21.99 -13.23 -12.29
N THR A 114 -22.06 -12.82 -13.55
CA THR A 114 -20.92 -12.72 -14.48
C THR A 114 -19.95 -11.60 -14.09
N GLY A 115 -18.76 -11.63 -14.71
CA GLY A 115 -17.73 -10.61 -14.53
C GLY A 115 -17.99 -9.36 -15.37
N TYR A 116 -16.90 -8.64 -15.68
CA TYR A 116 -16.96 -7.48 -16.56
C TYR A 116 -17.30 -7.88 -18.00
N SER A 117 -16.79 -9.03 -18.45
CA SER A 117 -17.01 -9.57 -19.79
C SER A 117 -18.45 -10.00 -20.08
N GLY A 118 -19.28 -10.21 -19.05
CA GLY A 118 -20.61 -10.79 -19.21
C GLY A 118 -20.62 -12.28 -19.56
N VAL A 119 -19.47 -12.95 -19.58
CA VAL A 119 -19.34 -14.38 -19.90
C VAL A 119 -19.53 -15.22 -18.63
N GLU A 120 -20.21 -16.36 -18.77
CA GLU A 120 -20.29 -17.36 -17.70
C GLU A 120 -18.92 -17.99 -17.45
N ASN A 121 -18.68 -18.43 -16.21
CA ASN A 121 -17.40 -18.99 -15.83
C ASN A 121 -17.51 -20.49 -15.52
N PRO A 122 -17.02 -21.38 -16.41
CA PRO A 122 -17.03 -22.82 -16.19
C PRO A 122 -16.31 -23.26 -14.92
N LEU A 123 -15.36 -22.45 -14.39
CA LEU A 123 -14.69 -22.74 -13.13
C LEU A 123 -15.68 -23.01 -11.99
N PHE A 124 -16.85 -22.37 -11.99
CA PHE A 124 -17.84 -22.53 -10.92
C PHE A 124 -18.47 -23.93 -10.88
N PHE A 125 -18.30 -24.71 -11.94
CA PHE A 125 -18.84 -26.06 -12.09
C PHE A 125 -17.75 -27.14 -12.15
N HIS A 126 -16.48 -26.76 -12.04
CA HIS A 126 -15.37 -27.71 -12.06
C HIS A 126 -15.41 -28.61 -10.81
N GLU A 127 -15.00 -29.88 -10.94
CA GLU A 127 -15.18 -30.89 -9.87
C GLU A 127 -14.44 -30.53 -8.57
N ASN A 128 -13.27 -29.91 -8.70
CA ASN A 128 -12.44 -29.41 -7.59
C ASN A 128 -12.83 -27.98 -7.15
N SER A 129 -13.93 -27.42 -7.65
CA SER A 129 -14.35 -26.06 -7.33
C SER A 129 -15.50 -26.06 -6.34
N ARG A 130 -15.45 -25.12 -5.39
CA ARG A 130 -16.47 -24.91 -4.35
C ARG A 130 -16.84 -23.44 -4.30
N MET A 131 -18.14 -23.15 -4.31
CA MET A 131 -18.64 -21.79 -4.23
C MET A 131 -18.86 -21.38 -2.77
N LEU A 132 -18.27 -20.27 -2.37
CA LEU A 132 -18.47 -19.66 -1.06
C LEU A 132 -19.18 -18.31 -1.22
N PHE A 133 -20.49 -18.31 -0.98
CA PHE A 133 -21.30 -17.11 -1.19
C PHE A 133 -21.28 -16.15 0.00
N GLY A 134 -21.10 -14.86 -0.30
CA GLY A 134 -21.27 -13.79 0.69
C GLY A 134 -20.60 -12.47 0.29
N HIS A 135 -20.85 -11.44 1.11
CA HIS A 135 -20.07 -10.21 1.03
C HIS A 135 -18.64 -10.49 1.48
N ALA A 136 -17.64 -10.05 0.69
CA ALA A 136 -16.28 -10.53 0.86
C ALA A 136 -15.67 -10.17 2.22
N ARG A 137 -15.99 -8.99 2.76
CA ARG A 137 -15.52 -8.57 4.09
C ARG A 137 -16.03 -9.52 5.17
N ASP A 138 -17.34 -9.74 5.21
CA ASP A 138 -18.01 -10.52 6.24
C ASP A 138 -17.55 -11.99 6.25
N VAL A 139 -17.34 -12.56 5.06
CA VAL A 139 -16.87 -13.95 4.93
C VAL A 139 -15.39 -14.06 5.33
N VAL A 140 -14.55 -13.13 4.89
CA VAL A 140 -13.13 -13.10 5.28
C VAL A 140 -12.98 -12.90 6.79
N ASP A 141 -13.73 -11.98 7.39
CA ASP A 141 -13.73 -11.75 8.85
C ASP A 141 -14.12 -13.03 9.61
N LYS A 142 -15.14 -13.77 9.14
CA LYS A 142 -15.53 -15.05 9.74
C LYS A 142 -14.43 -16.10 9.61
N ILE A 143 -13.82 -16.24 8.44
CA ILE A 143 -12.70 -17.17 8.22
C ILE A 143 -11.55 -16.83 9.16
N ARG A 144 -11.18 -15.55 9.26
CA ARG A 144 -10.12 -15.09 10.15
C ARG A 144 -10.41 -15.47 11.60
N ASN A 145 -11.62 -15.20 12.09
CA ASN A 145 -11.98 -15.51 13.47
C ASN A 145 -11.94 -17.02 13.73
N GLU A 146 -12.52 -17.83 12.83
CA GLU A 146 -12.48 -19.29 12.92
C GLU A 146 -11.06 -19.85 12.88
N LEU A 147 -10.17 -19.27 12.07
CA LEU A 147 -8.76 -19.63 12.04
C LEU A 147 -8.04 -19.23 13.33
N ALA A 148 -8.29 -18.04 13.86
CA ALA A 148 -7.71 -17.58 15.10
C ALA A 148 -8.13 -18.46 16.29
N ASP A 149 -9.36 -18.96 16.30
CA ASP A 149 -9.89 -19.86 17.33
C ASP A 149 -9.34 -21.28 17.20
N LYS A 150 -9.17 -21.77 15.97
CA LYS A 150 -8.72 -23.16 15.69
C LYS A 150 -7.21 -23.34 15.67
N LEU A 151 -6.45 -22.29 15.37
CA LEU A 151 -4.99 -22.31 15.36
C LEU A 151 -4.49 -21.79 16.72
N PRO A 152 -4.08 -22.69 17.64
CA PRO A 152 -3.60 -22.29 18.96
C PRO A 152 -2.41 -21.34 18.82
N SER A 153 -2.27 -20.41 19.77
CA SER A 153 -1.08 -19.57 19.87
C SER A 153 0.14 -20.45 20.14
N GLU A 154 1.18 -20.35 19.30
CA GLU A 154 2.49 -20.87 19.67
C GLU A 154 3.02 -20.12 20.90
N ASN A 155 3.69 -20.84 21.80
CA ASN A 155 4.64 -20.24 22.74
C ASN A 155 5.75 -19.64 21.90
N VAL A 156 5.74 -18.32 21.75
CA VAL A 156 6.74 -17.59 20.99
C VAL A 156 8.09 -17.76 21.69
N VAL A 157 8.95 -18.60 21.12
CA VAL A 157 10.39 -18.33 21.13
C VAL A 157 10.56 -17.13 20.22
N ASP A 158 10.98 -16.04 20.85
CA ASP A 158 11.33 -14.74 20.27
C ASP A 158 11.78 -14.80 18.79
N GLN A 159 10.91 -14.35 17.89
CA GLN A 159 11.25 -13.76 16.60
C GLN A 159 10.21 -12.68 16.23
N GLY A 160 10.48 -11.44 16.68
CA GLY A 160 10.04 -10.18 16.05
C GLY A 160 8.58 -9.76 16.26
N PRO A 161 8.29 -8.53 16.75
CA PRO A 161 6.95 -8.18 17.17
C PRO A 161 6.06 -7.73 16.01
N SER A 162 5.07 -8.58 15.70
CA SER A 162 3.79 -8.18 15.12
C SER A 162 2.87 -7.76 16.28
N ALA A 163 2.64 -6.46 16.44
CA ALA A 163 1.71 -5.93 17.44
C ALA A 163 0.47 -5.35 16.77
N VAL A 164 -0.65 -6.00 17.08
CA VAL A 164 -2.04 -5.62 16.82
C VAL A 164 -2.35 -4.29 17.52
N LEU A 165 -2.82 -3.28 16.79
CA LEU A 165 -3.42 -2.08 17.37
C LEU A 165 -4.95 -2.15 17.22
N GLY A 166 -5.60 -2.56 18.30
CA GLY A 166 -7.03 -2.43 18.48
C GLY A 166 -7.42 -0.99 18.78
N GLU A 167 -8.54 -0.56 18.22
CA GLU A 167 -9.22 0.66 18.59
C GLU A 167 -9.78 0.56 20.01
N THR A 168 -9.48 1.51 20.88
CA THR A 168 -10.45 1.99 21.88
C THR A 168 -10.22 3.46 22.17
N GLY A 169 -11.28 4.25 22.06
CA GLY A 169 -11.32 5.64 22.47
C GLY A 169 -11.47 5.83 23.99
N ASN A 170 -10.92 6.97 24.40
CA ASN A 170 -11.39 7.92 25.41
C ASN A 170 -11.04 7.72 26.91
N SER A 171 -10.21 8.66 27.37
CA SER A 171 -10.07 9.35 28.67
C SER A 171 -10.44 8.65 30.00
N ALA A 172 -9.43 8.57 30.89
CA ALA A 172 -9.28 9.41 32.09
C ALA A 172 -8.59 8.64 33.23
N GLY A 173 -7.54 9.23 33.84
CA GLY A 173 -7.11 8.88 35.20
C GLY A 173 -5.63 8.51 35.40
N LYS A 174 -4.85 9.54 35.74
CA LYS A 174 -3.71 9.63 36.68
C LYS A 174 -2.90 8.39 37.15
N ASP A 175 -1.59 8.68 37.17
CA ASP A 175 -0.54 8.27 38.11
C ASP A 175 -0.06 6.82 38.09
N GLY A 176 1.20 6.64 37.67
CA GLY A 176 1.96 5.41 37.85
C GLY A 176 3.18 5.34 36.95
N SER A 177 4.34 5.64 37.51
CA SER A 177 5.66 5.50 36.90
C SER A 177 5.96 4.06 36.45
N SER A 178 6.31 3.89 35.17
CA SER A 178 7.25 2.87 34.72
C SER A 178 7.95 3.39 33.47
N GLU A 179 9.28 3.44 33.53
CA GLU A 179 10.14 3.66 32.38
C GLU A 179 9.98 2.47 31.44
N ASP A 180 9.11 2.59 30.44
CA ASP A 180 9.02 1.63 29.35
C ASP A 180 10.27 1.79 28.48
N ALA A 181 11.16 0.81 28.55
CA ALA A 181 12.30 0.72 27.66
C ALA A 181 11.80 0.59 26.22
N GLU A 182 11.81 1.71 25.48
CA GLU A 182 11.48 1.77 24.06
C GLU A 182 12.30 0.72 23.30
N GLU A 183 11.58 -0.26 22.75
CA GLU A 183 12.14 -1.29 21.88
C GLU A 183 12.73 -0.59 20.65
N ARG A 184 14.06 -0.43 20.62
CA ARG A 184 14.77 0.21 19.51
C ARG A 184 14.59 -0.64 18.26
N VAL A 185 13.65 -0.25 17.41
CA VAL A 185 13.42 -0.84 16.10
C VAL A 185 14.69 -0.64 15.26
N GLU A 186 15.34 -1.73 14.87
CA GLU A 186 16.47 -1.67 13.95
C GLU A 186 15.96 -1.52 12.52
N TYR A 187 16.42 -0.49 11.83
CA TYR A 187 16.02 -0.19 10.45
C TYR A 187 17.08 -0.69 9.46
N PRO A 188 16.68 -1.12 8.26
CA PRO A 188 17.62 -1.46 7.20
C PRO A 188 18.51 -0.26 6.82
N PRO A 189 19.69 -0.52 6.20
CA PRO A 189 20.55 0.54 5.67
C PRO A 189 19.79 1.50 4.77
N VAL A 190 20.12 2.78 4.87
CA VAL A 190 19.39 3.84 4.17
C VAL A 190 19.76 3.92 2.69
N GLY A 191 18.74 3.97 1.84
CA GLY A 191 18.81 4.26 0.42
C GLY A 191 18.48 5.73 0.13
N ALA A 192 17.62 5.96 -0.86
CA ALA A 192 17.18 7.32 -1.22
C ALA A 192 16.45 8.01 -0.04
N MET A 193 16.62 9.32 0.06
CA MET A 193 16.00 10.13 1.12
C MET A 193 14.65 10.69 0.68
N VAL A 194 13.62 10.43 1.49
CA VAL A 194 12.30 11.02 1.36
C VAL A 194 12.15 12.17 2.37
N GLY A 195 11.90 13.36 1.86
CA GLY A 195 11.69 14.57 2.64
C GLY A 195 10.23 15.01 2.64
N PHE A 196 9.75 15.56 3.75
CA PHE A 196 8.51 16.35 3.76
C PHE A 196 8.68 17.59 4.64
N VAL A 197 7.95 18.64 4.30
CA VAL A 197 8.09 19.97 4.92
C VAL A 197 6.79 20.39 5.58
N ASN A 198 6.86 21.41 6.43
CA ASN A 198 5.69 21.99 7.01
C ASN A 198 4.88 22.63 5.89
N GLU A 199 3.59 22.28 5.79
CA GLU A 199 2.76 22.82 4.74
C GLU A 199 2.62 24.34 4.88
N SER A 200 2.75 24.92 6.08
CA SER A 200 2.67 26.36 6.35
C SER A 200 3.73 27.24 5.66
N ILE A 201 4.65 26.67 4.88
CA ILE A 201 5.58 27.42 4.03
C ILE A 201 4.92 28.11 2.84
N PHE A 202 3.59 28.12 2.72
CA PHE A 202 2.89 28.87 1.67
C PHE A 202 3.30 30.34 1.59
N ASP A 203 3.28 30.88 0.37
CA ASP A 203 3.31 32.33 0.16
C ASP A 203 1.95 32.97 0.54
N ASP A 204 0.88 32.16 0.56
CA ASP A 204 -0.47 32.55 0.94
C ASP A 204 -0.79 32.14 2.38
N ALA A 205 -0.84 33.12 3.28
CA ALA A 205 -1.12 32.93 4.69
C ALA A 205 -2.52 32.35 4.96
N GLU A 206 -3.51 32.63 4.10
CA GLU A 206 -4.87 32.12 4.25
C GLU A 206 -4.94 30.62 3.91
N ALA A 207 -4.20 30.19 2.89
CA ALA A 207 -4.04 28.77 2.56
C ALA A 207 -3.29 27.99 3.66
N ALA A 208 -2.28 28.62 4.27
CA ALA A 208 -1.50 28.03 5.36
C ALA A 208 -2.33 27.74 6.61
N GLU A 209 -3.26 28.63 6.98
CA GLU A 209 -4.10 28.45 8.17
C GLU A 209 -5.14 27.32 8.00
N LEU A 210 -5.48 26.96 6.77
CA LEU A 210 -6.50 25.98 6.45
C LEU A 210 -5.94 24.58 6.14
N GLU A 211 -4.66 24.46 5.80
CA GLU A 211 -4.04 23.17 5.49
C GLU A 211 -3.60 22.42 6.76
N ARG A 212 -4.46 21.50 7.21
CA ARG A 212 -4.19 20.65 8.39
C ARG A 212 -3.65 19.26 8.06
N ARG A 213 -3.48 18.94 6.79
CA ARG A 213 -2.96 17.64 6.36
C ARG A 213 -1.43 17.67 6.41
N VAL A 214 -0.85 16.49 6.58
CA VAL A 214 0.59 16.26 6.49
C VAL A 214 0.86 15.25 5.37
N ALA A 215 1.98 15.40 4.66
CA ALA A 215 2.32 14.53 3.54
C ALA A 215 2.59 13.08 3.99
N VAL A 216 3.15 12.91 5.19
CA VAL A 216 3.54 11.62 5.77
C VAL A 216 3.14 11.62 7.24
N THR A 217 2.48 10.56 7.71
CA THR A 217 2.18 10.36 9.14
C THR A 217 3.28 9.53 9.82
N PRO A 218 3.38 9.49 11.17
CA PRO A 218 4.39 8.65 11.85
C PRO A 218 4.31 7.17 11.45
N VAL A 219 3.10 6.64 11.27
CA VAL A 219 2.89 5.25 10.81
C VAL A 219 3.48 5.03 9.42
N VAL A 220 3.31 5.97 8.48
CA VAL A 220 3.88 5.86 7.13
C VAL A 220 5.39 6.08 7.16
N THR A 221 5.89 6.95 8.04
CA THR A 221 7.33 7.15 8.28
C THR A 221 8.02 5.84 8.62
N ARG A 222 7.46 5.08 9.57
CA ARG A 222 7.99 3.77 9.95
C ARG A 222 8.02 2.82 8.75
N LYS A 223 6.96 2.80 7.93
CA LYS A 223 6.89 1.97 6.72
C LYS A 223 7.98 2.34 5.72
N LEU A 224 8.19 3.62 5.45
CA LEU A 224 9.25 4.09 4.55
C LEU A 224 10.64 3.69 5.06
N ARG A 225 10.91 3.86 6.36
CA ARG A 225 12.15 3.42 6.98
C ARG A 225 12.35 1.90 6.88
N MET A 226 11.30 1.11 7.08
CA MET A 226 11.35 -0.36 6.91
C MET A 226 11.55 -0.81 5.45
N LEU A 227 11.11 0.00 4.48
CA LEU A 227 11.37 -0.24 3.05
C LEU A 227 12.79 0.15 2.62
N GLY A 228 13.60 0.69 3.53
CA GLY A 228 14.98 1.10 3.26
C GLY A 228 15.15 2.55 2.81
N PHE A 229 14.08 3.35 2.74
CA PHE A 229 14.23 4.79 2.50
C PHE A 229 14.73 5.50 3.75
N ASP A 230 15.59 6.50 3.61
CA ASP A 230 15.76 7.46 4.70
C ASP A 230 14.55 8.41 4.72
N VAL A 231 14.21 8.93 5.89
CA VAL A 231 13.11 9.89 6.02
C VAL A 231 13.60 11.10 6.79
N ALA A 232 13.39 12.28 6.23
CA ALA A 232 13.66 13.54 6.90
C ALA A 232 12.44 14.44 6.87
N PHE A 233 12.27 15.27 7.90
CA PHE A 233 11.14 16.18 7.98
C PHE A 233 11.51 17.52 8.58
N GLU A 234 10.84 18.58 8.15
CA GLU A 234 10.97 19.89 8.79
C GLU A 234 10.27 19.88 10.15
N ALA A 235 10.91 20.43 11.18
CA ALA A 235 10.34 20.56 12.51
C ALA A 235 8.96 21.24 12.44
N GLY A 236 7.98 20.61 13.09
CA GLY A 236 6.60 21.07 13.12
C GLY A 236 5.71 20.62 11.97
N SER A 237 6.22 19.85 11.00
CA SER A 237 5.45 19.40 9.83
C SER A 237 4.16 18.64 10.19
N GLY A 238 4.14 17.94 11.32
CA GLY A 238 2.98 17.17 11.78
C GLY A 238 2.02 17.91 12.71
N GLN A 239 2.38 19.10 13.22
CA GLN A 239 1.67 19.74 14.34
C GLN A 239 0.20 20.06 14.00
N ALA A 240 -0.06 20.55 12.78
CA ALA A 240 -1.42 20.85 12.33
C ALA A 240 -2.31 19.59 12.18
N ALA A 241 -1.68 18.42 12.02
CA ALA A 241 -2.30 17.10 11.96
C ALA A 241 -2.29 16.36 13.32
N SER A 242 -1.91 17.05 14.41
CA SER A 242 -1.79 16.49 15.76
C SER A 242 -0.73 15.39 15.92
N PHE A 243 0.34 15.44 15.13
CA PHE A 243 1.52 14.59 15.33
C PHE A 243 2.69 15.43 15.84
N SER A 244 3.34 14.98 16.92
CA SER A 244 4.53 15.62 17.47
C SER A 244 5.78 15.23 16.68
N ASP A 245 6.81 16.07 16.74
CA ASP A 245 8.07 15.77 16.06
C ASP A 245 8.77 14.53 16.67
N GLU A 246 8.60 14.31 17.97
CA GLU A 246 9.14 13.17 18.70
C GLU A 246 8.54 11.85 18.18
N GLU A 247 7.25 11.86 17.82
CA GLU A 247 6.61 10.69 17.20
C GLU A 247 7.28 10.31 15.86
N TYR A 248 7.71 11.29 15.07
CA TYR A 248 8.44 11.00 13.81
C TYR A 248 9.84 10.45 14.06
N GLU A 249 10.55 11.01 15.05
CA GLU A 249 11.89 10.55 15.43
C GLU A 249 11.86 9.12 15.96
N LEU A 250 10.87 8.79 16.80
CA LEU A 250 10.63 7.42 17.28
C LEU A 250 10.35 6.45 16.13
N MET A 251 9.75 6.93 15.04
CA MET A 251 9.49 6.14 13.84
C MET A 251 10.68 6.11 12.85
N GLY A 252 11.82 6.67 13.25
CA GLY A 252 13.09 6.58 12.54
C GLY A 252 13.33 7.70 11.52
N ALA A 253 12.55 8.79 11.55
CA ALA A 253 12.82 9.96 10.73
C ALA A 253 13.81 10.92 11.40
N THR A 254 14.56 11.64 10.57
CA THR A 254 15.48 12.69 10.99
C THR A 254 14.78 14.04 10.98
N ARG A 255 14.69 14.70 12.14
CA ARG A 255 14.20 16.07 12.25
C ARG A 255 15.24 17.05 11.67
N LEU A 256 14.79 17.93 10.78
CA LEU A 256 15.55 19.04 10.20
C LEU A 256 14.89 20.37 10.60
N LYS A 257 15.65 21.45 10.65
CA LYS A 257 15.15 22.72 11.21
C LYS A 257 14.29 23.51 10.24
N THR A 258 14.58 23.41 8.96
CA THR A 258 13.95 24.26 7.94
C THR A 258 13.67 23.48 6.65
N ALA A 259 12.74 23.98 5.85
CA ALA A 259 12.45 23.44 4.53
C ALA A 259 13.71 23.39 3.63
N GLU A 260 14.58 24.40 3.67
CA GLU A 260 15.84 24.45 2.91
C GLU A 260 16.70 23.20 3.16
N GLU A 261 16.81 22.79 4.43
CA GLU A 261 17.60 21.60 4.81
C GLU A 261 16.98 20.32 4.26
N VAL A 262 15.64 20.24 4.22
CA VAL A 262 14.91 19.09 3.67
C VAL A 262 15.15 19.00 2.15
N TYR A 263 14.91 20.08 1.40
CA TYR A 263 15.09 20.07 -0.06
C TYR A 263 16.55 19.83 -0.48
N ALA A 264 17.52 20.28 0.32
CA ALA A 264 18.94 20.07 0.04
C ALA A 264 19.37 18.59 0.17
N LYS A 265 18.69 17.80 1.00
CA LYS A 265 19.04 16.40 1.27
C LYS A 265 18.13 15.39 0.57
N ALA A 266 16.85 15.72 0.40
CA ALA A 266 15.85 14.79 -0.10
C ALA A 266 15.97 14.50 -1.61
N ASP A 267 15.91 13.22 -1.96
CA ASP A 267 15.76 12.76 -3.34
C ASP A 267 14.31 12.85 -3.81
N VAL A 268 13.37 12.61 -2.89
CA VAL A 268 11.94 12.75 -3.12
C VAL A 268 11.37 13.71 -2.08
N VAL A 269 10.74 14.79 -2.51
CA VAL A 269 10.02 15.73 -1.63
C VAL A 269 8.52 15.47 -1.74
N LEU A 270 7.87 15.18 -0.62
CA LEU A 270 6.43 14.97 -0.53
C LEU A 270 5.74 16.22 -0.01
N ARG A 271 4.72 16.65 -0.74
CA ARG A 271 3.89 17.82 -0.44
C ARG A 271 2.42 17.44 -0.52
N VAL A 272 1.62 17.99 0.36
CA VAL A 272 0.15 17.95 0.24
C VAL A 272 -0.33 19.08 -0.66
N ALA A 273 0.22 20.26 -0.43
CA ALA A 273 -0.23 21.46 -1.10
C ALA A 273 0.26 21.57 -2.54
N ALA A 274 -0.36 22.47 -3.29
CA ALA A 274 0.06 22.79 -4.65
C ALA A 274 1.48 23.36 -4.69
N LEU A 275 2.11 23.28 -5.87
CA LEU A 275 3.42 23.86 -6.12
C LEU A 275 3.41 25.37 -5.88
N SER A 276 4.54 25.87 -5.40
CA SER A 276 4.80 27.27 -5.11
C SER A 276 6.15 27.71 -5.66
N ASN A 277 6.43 29.02 -5.63
CA ASN A 277 7.74 29.56 -5.98
C ASN A 277 8.86 29.00 -5.10
N LYS A 278 8.56 28.70 -3.83
CA LYS A 278 9.53 28.10 -2.91
C LYS A 278 9.98 26.72 -3.35
N ASP A 279 9.09 25.92 -3.95
CA ASP A 279 9.48 24.63 -4.51
C ASP A 279 10.56 24.80 -5.59
N VAL A 280 10.42 25.79 -6.47
CA VAL A 280 11.43 26.11 -7.48
C VAL A 280 12.74 26.57 -6.86
N GLN A 281 12.66 27.48 -5.88
CA GLN A 281 13.82 28.10 -5.24
C GLN A 281 14.65 27.09 -4.45
N LEU A 282 13.99 26.23 -3.67
CA LEU A 282 14.61 25.28 -2.76
C LEU A 282 15.09 24.00 -3.46
N SER A 283 14.46 23.61 -4.56
CA SER A 283 14.83 22.38 -5.26
C SER A 283 16.26 22.38 -5.76
N ARG A 284 16.91 21.23 -5.70
CA ARG A 284 18.26 21.01 -6.22
C ARG A 284 18.24 21.12 -7.75
N ASP A 285 19.34 21.59 -8.33
CA ASP A 285 19.52 21.53 -9.76
C ASP A 285 19.94 20.10 -10.15
N GLY A 286 19.08 19.39 -10.87
CA GLY A 286 19.35 18.02 -11.29
C GLY A 286 20.52 17.88 -12.26
N ARG A 287 21.08 18.98 -12.78
CA ARG A 287 22.35 18.96 -13.53
C ARG A 287 23.57 18.74 -12.63
N ASP A 288 23.44 19.04 -11.34
CA ASP A 288 24.49 18.88 -10.33
C ASP A 288 24.41 17.52 -9.62
N LEU A 289 23.40 16.71 -9.98
CA LEU A 289 23.16 15.39 -9.40
C LEU A 289 23.54 14.33 -10.43
N ASP A 290 24.55 13.50 -10.12
CA ASP A 290 25.20 12.50 -11.01
C ASP A 290 24.24 11.50 -11.68
N GLY A 291 23.45 11.97 -12.66
CA GLY A 291 22.44 11.18 -13.36
C GLY A 291 21.14 10.91 -12.59
N VAL A 292 20.97 11.48 -11.39
CA VAL A 292 19.79 11.29 -10.54
C VAL A 292 18.97 12.58 -10.47
N THR A 293 17.67 12.53 -10.74
CA THR A 293 16.78 13.71 -10.65
C THR A 293 16.11 13.77 -9.27
N GLN A 294 15.97 14.98 -8.72
CA GLN A 294 15.08 15.19 -7.57
C GLN A 294 13.63 15.08 -8.03
N VAL A 295 12.78 14.45 -7.21
CA VAL A 295 11.35 14.27 -7.49
C VAL A 295 10.54 15.07 -6.48
N ILE A 296 9.52 15.80 -6.94
CA ILE A 296 8.50 16.41 -6.08
C ILE A 296 7.16 15.72 -6.37
N ILE A 297 6.50 15.23 -5.32
CA ILE A 297 5.17 14.65 -5.40
C ILE A 297 4.22 15.58 -4.66
N SER A 298 3.21 16.10 -5.37
CA SER A 298 2.26 17.10 -4.86
C SER A 298 0.87 16.88 -5.46
N THR A 299 -0.17 17.47 -4.85
CA THR A 299 -1.52 17.50 -5.42
C THR A 299 -1.87 18.92 -5.88
N PHE A 300 -2.12 19.11 -7.18
CA PHE A 300 -2.50 20.42 -7.71
C PHE A 300 -3.44 20.35 -8.91
N SER A 301 -4.25 21.40 -9.07
CA SER A 301 -5.01 21.63 -10.31
C SER A 301 -4.10 22.25 -11.35
N VAL A 302 -4.32 21.93 -12.63
CA VAL A 302 -3.55 22.50 -13.74
C VAL A 302 -4.14 23.87 -14.10
N ASN A 303 -3.33 24.91 -13.96
CA ASN A 303 -3.61 26.29 -14.40
C ASN A 303 -2.30 26.93 -14.93
N ASP A 304 -2.38 28.12 -15.51
CA ASP A 304 -1.23 28.77 -16.16
C ASP A 304 -0.08 29.03 -15.17
N GLU A 305 -0.38 29.50 -13.95
CA GLU A 305 0.62 29.77 -12.90
C GLU A 305 1.39 28.50 -12.50
N VAL A 306 0.69 27.38 -12.27
CA VAL A 306 1.31 26.10 -11.93
C VAL A 306 2.10 25.52 -13.10
N LEU A 307 1.63 25.72 -14.34
CA LEU A 307 2.37 25.29 -15.53
C LEU A 307 3.70 26.04 -15.69
N GLU A 308 3.74 27.34 -15.37
CA GLU A 308 4.99 28.11 -15.32
C GLU A 308 5.96 27.52 -14.31
N LEU A 309 5.50 27.24 -13.07
CA LEU A 309 6.33 26.59 -12.05
C LEU A 309 6.86 25.22 -12.49
N VAL A 310 6.04 24.43 -13.17
CA VAL A 310 6.45 23.11 -13.70
C VAL A 310 7.52 23.25 -14.78
N GLU A 311 7.43 24.25 -15.68
CA GLU A 311 8.47 24.50 -16.68
C GLU A 311 9.79 25.00 -16.03
N GLU A 312 9.71 25.80 -14.97
CA GLU A 312 10.91 26.21 -14.21
C GLU A 312 11.59 25.01 -13.52
N LEU A 313 10.81 24.14 -12.86
CA LEU A 313 11.32 22.90 -12.26
C LEU A 313 11.92 21.96 -13.33
N ARG A 314 11.27 21.86 -14.49
CA ARG A 314 11.79 21.09 -15.63
C ARG A 314 13.12 21.65 -16.14
N ALA A 315 13.28 22.98 -16.18
CA ALA A 315 14.53 23.61 -16.57
C ALA A 315 15.67 23.26 -15.60
N LYS A 316 15.35 23.09 -14.30
CA LYS A 316 16.26 22.57 -13.26
C LYS A 316 16.40 21.04 -13.26
N LYS A 317 15.84 20.32 -14.25
CA LYS A 317 15.83 18.84 -14.31
C LYS A 317 15.21 18.19 -13.07
N VAL A 318 14.20 18.82 -12.48
CA VAL A 318 13.38 18.25 -11.39
C VAL A 318 12.17 17.55 -12.00
N THR A 319 11.81 16.38 -11.48
CA THR A 319 10.63 15.63 -11.89
C THR A 319 9.46 15.96 -10.96
N VAL A 320 8.29 16.25 -11.52
CA VAL A 320 7.08 16.56 -10.75
C VAL A 320 6.01 15.49 -11.01
N VAL A 321 5.40 14.97 -9.94
CA VAL A 321 4.27 14.02 -9.99
C VAL A 321 3.03 14.69 -9.42
N ASN A 322 2.00 14.86 -10.25
CA ASN A 322 0.71 15.41 -9.83
C ASN A 322 -0.26 14.31 -9.39
N MET A 323 -0.51 14.22 -8.08
CA MET A 323 -1.43 13.26 -7.47
C MET A 323 -2.91 13.52 -7.77
N ALA A 324 -3.28 14.70 -8.28
CA ALA A 324 -4.64 14.96 -8.78
C ALA A 324 -4.89 14.31 -10.15
N ALA A 325 -3.84 14.14 -10.95
CA ALA A 325 -3.90 13.51 -12.26
C ALA A 325 -3.79 11.97 -12.19
N VAL A 326 -3.47 11.42 -11.02
CA VAL A 326 -3.47 9.98 -10.78
C VAL A 326 -4.91 9.47 -10.76
N PRO A 327 -5.31 8.55 -11.67
CA PRO A 327 -6.67 8.02 -11.71
C PRO A 327 -7.09 7.41 -10.37
N ARG A 328 -8.16 7.92 -9.77
CA ARG A 328 -8.74 7.39 -8.52
C ARG A 328 -9.92 6.48 -8.83
N ILE A 329 -9.98 5.31 -8.21
CA ILE A 329 -11.16 4.43 -8.27
C ILE A 329 -12.25 5.05 -7.38
N ARG A 330 -13.37 5.47 -7.98
CA ARG A 330 -14.60 5.77 -7.25
C ARG A 330 -15.44 4.52 -7.06
#